data_AF-A0A1S2QJP8-F1
#
_entry.id   AF-A0A1S2QJP8-F1
#
_cell.length_a   1.000
_cell.length_b   1.000
_cell.length_c   1.000
_cell.angle_alpha   90.00
_cell.angle_beta   90.00
_cell.angle_gamma   90.00
#
_symmetry.space_group_name_H-M   'P 1'
#
loop_
_entity.id
_entity.type
_entity.pdbx_description
1 polymer ?
#
loop_
_entity_poly.entity_id
_entity_poly.type
_entity_poly.pdbx_seq_one_letter_code
_entity_poly.pdbx_strand_id
1 'polypeptide(L)'
;MLIASLAIMAAGILIFIAGYSLRKRGKTSFIAGNNKVFVPNNEKKLAGRIGTVVMLFGSITILFPIVFQMIDGLEGYHFAIIAAVHLVAVFVIMGLDQMHI
;
A
#
# COMPACT_ATOMS: atom_id res chain seq x y z
N MET A 1 -9.97 4.96 -23.21
CA MET A 1 -10.31 4.87 -21.77
C MET A 1 -10.18 3.46 -21.22
N LEU A 2 -10.77 2.42 -21.85
CA LEU A 2 -10.71 1.03 -21.37
C LEU A 2 -9.28 0.51 -21.12
N ILE A 3 -8.35 0.74 -22.05
CA ILE A 3 -6.95 0.29 -21.92
C ILE A 3 -6.28 0.92 -20.68
N ALA A 4 -6.53 2.20 -20.41
CA ALA A 4 -5.98 2.88 -19.24
C ALA A 4 -6.58 2.30 -17.93
N SER A 5 -7.88 2.03 -17.90
CA SER A 5 -8.54 1.37 -16.76
C SER A 5 -7.93 -0.02 -16.49
N LEU A 6 -7.73 -0.83 -17.53
CA LEU A 6 -7.10 -2.15 -17.41
C LEU A 6 -5.64 -2.06 -16.92
N ALA A 7 -4.88 -1.07 -17.39
CA ALA A 7 -3.52 -0.84 -16.93
C ALA A 7 -3.48 -0.46 -15.43
N ILE A 8 -4.39 0.39 -14.97
CA ILE A 8 -4.53 0.75 -13.55
C ILE A 8 -4.89 -0.48 -12.73
N MET A 9 -5.85 -1.29 -13.18
CA MET A 9 -6.21 -2.54 -12.50
C MET A 9 -5.03 -3.51 -12.41
N ALA A 10 -4.27 -3.68 -13.49
CA ALA A 10 -3.07 -4.51 -13.49
C ALA A 10 -2.02 -4.00 -12.50
N ALA A 11 -1.79 -2.68 -12.45
CA ALA A 11 -0.91 -2.07 -11.45
C ALA A 11 -1.40 -2.33 -10.02
N GLY A 12 -2.72 -2.21 -9.78
CA GLY A 12 -3.33 -2.54 -8.49
C GLY A 12 -3.13 -4.00 -8.08
N ILE A 13 -3.22 -4.94 -9.03
CA ILE A 13 -2.94 -6.37 -8.80
C ILE A 13 -1.47 -6.56 -8.39
N LEU A 14 -0.52 -5.92 -9.09
CA LEU A 14 0.90 -6.00 -8.75
C LEU A 14 1.18 -5.45 -7.35
N ILE A 15 0.56 -4.31 -6.99
CA ILE A 15 0.65 -3.73 -5.64
C ILE A 15 0.09 -4.70 -4.60
N PHE A 16 -1.07 -5.29 -4.85
CA PHE A 16 -1.69 -6.25 -3.94
C PHE A 16 -0.77 -7.46 -3.70
N ILE A 17 -0.21 -8.03 -4.78
CA ILE A 17 0.73 -9.15 -4.71
C ILE A 17 1.99 -8.75 -3.92
N ALA A 18 2.51 -7.54 -4.11
CA ALA A 18 3.65 -7.04 -3.35
C ALA A 18 3.34 -6.99 -1.84
N GLY A 19 2.17 -6.46 -1.46
CA GLY A 19 1.70 -6.44 -0.07
C GLY A 19 1.52 -7.84 0.54
N TYR A 20 0.94 -8.77 -0.24
CA TYR A 20 0.81 -10.17 0.17
C TYR A 20 2.18 -10.84 0.37
N SER A 21 3.12 -10.61 -0.54
CA SER A 21 4.49 -11.13 -0.46
C SER A 21 5.23 -10.59 0.78
N LEU A 22 5.09 -9.29 1.09
CA LEU A 22 5.64 -8.68 2.31
C LEU A 22 5.11 -9.38 3.57
N ARG A 23 3.79 -9.55 3.65
CA ARG A 23 3.14 -10.22 4.78
C ARG A 23 3.57 -11.69 4.92
N LYS A 24 3.70 -12.41 3.80
CA LYS A 24 4.11 -13.83 3.78
C LYS A 24 5.58 -14.01 4.16
N ARG A 25 6.48 -13.15 3.67
CA ARG A 25 7.92 -13.23 3.95
C ARG A 25 8.26 -12.76 5.36
N GLY A 26 7.44 -11.87 5.94
CA GLY A 26 7.67 -11.34 7.27
C GLY A 26 8.95 -10.48 7.38
N LYS A 27 9.44 -9.98 6.24
CA LYS A 27 10.65 -9.15 6.14
C LYS A 27 10.32 -7.79 5.57
N THR A 28 10.98 -6.76 6.08
CA THR A 28 10.79 -5.35 5.68
C THR A 28 12.01 -4.76 4.98
N SER A 29 12.98 -5.59 4.58
CA SER A 29 14.24 -5.18 3.95
C SER A 29 14.07 -4.31 2.69
N PHE A 30 12.91 -4.39 2.00
CA PHE A 30 12.54 -3.51 0.89
C PHE A 30 12.26 -2.06 1.31
N ILE A 31 11.83 -1.84 2.56
CA ILE A 31 11.38 -0.54 3.09
C ILE A 31 12.44 0.04 4.04
N ALA A 32 13.06 -0.82 4.85
CA ALA A 32 13.99 -0.43 5.91
C ALA A 32 15.45 -0.24 5.45
N GLY A 33 15.74 -0.38 4.15
CA GLY A 33 17.09 -0.18 3.61
C GLY A 33 18.12 -1.15 4.20
N ASN A 34 17.76 -2.45 4.26
CA ASN A 34 18.61 -3.53 4.79
C ASN A 34 19.26 -3.20 6.16
N ASN A 35 18.47 -2.67 7.09
CA ASN A 35 18.88 -2.29 8.46
C ASN A 35 19.91 -1.14 8.55
N LYS A 36 20.15 -0.39 7.47
CA LYS A 36 21.06 0.77 7.52
C LYS A 36 20.36 2.07 7.92
N VAL A 37 19.07 2.20 7.60
CA VAL A 37 18.31 3.44 7.84
C VAL A 37 17.24 3.24 8.91
N PHE A 38 16.72 2.02 9.03
CA PHE A 38 15.69 1.66 9.99
C PHE A 38 15.90 0.23 10.46
N VAL A 39 15.85 -0.01 11.77
CA VAL A 39 15.90 -1.36 12.35
C VAL A 39 14.53 -1.65 12.97
N PRO A 40 13.74 -2.57 12.40
CA PRO A 40 12.44 -2.92 12.95
C PRO A 40 12.57 -3.54 14.34
N ASN A 41 11.74 -3.10 15.28
CA ASN A 41 11.66 -3.74 16.60
C ASN A 41 11.02 -5.13 16.50
N ASN A 42 9.93 -5.25 15.73
CA ASN A 42 9.32 -6.54 15.42
C ASN A 42 9.06 -6.65 13.92
N GLU A 43 10.08 -7.11 13.18
CA GLU A 43 10.05 -7.16 11.71
C GLU A 43 8.83 -7.92 11.16
N LYS A 44 8.45 -9.04 11.79
CA LYS A 44 7.32 -9.85 11.34
C LYS A 44 5.98 -9.13 11.54
N LYS A 45 5.79 -8.47 12.69
CA LYS A 45 4.59 -7.67 12.99
C LYS A 45 4.52 -6.46 12.04
N LEU A 46 5.65 -5.77 11.85
CA LEU A 46 5.76 -4.61 10.97
C LEU A 46 5.47 -4.98 9.51
N ALA A 47 6.09 -6.04 8.99
CA ALA A 47 5.83 -6.56 7.65
C ALA A 47 4.37 -6.96 7.46
N GLY A 48 3.73 -7.53 8.49
CA GLY A 48 2.31 -7.85 8.46
C GLY A 48 1.42 -6.61 8.38
N ARG A 49 1.70 -5.58 9.19
CA ARG A 49 0.97 -4.31 9.19
C ARG A 49 1.14 -3.56 7.87
N ILE A 50 2.38 -3.34 7.43
CA ILE A 50 2.66 -2.65 6.17
C ILE A 50 2.11 -3.44 4.99
N GLY A 51 2.33 -4.76 4.94
CA GLY A 51 1.79 -5.61 3.89
C GLY A 51 0.27 -5.51 3.77
N THR A 52 -0.44 -5.38 4.90
CA THR A 52 -1.90 -5.17 4.92
C THR A 52 -2.29 -3.81 4.32
N VAL A 53 -1.58 -2.73 4.67
CA VAL A 53 -1.81 -1.39 4.08
C VAL A 53 -1.56 -1.40 2.57
N VAL A 54 -0.48 -2.05 2.12
CA VAL A 54 -0.14 -2.17 0.70
C VAL A 54 -1.19 -2.99 -0.05
N MET A 55 -1.65 -4.11 0.54
CA MET A 55 -2.76 -4.89 -0.03
C MET A 55 -4.04 -4.06 -0.16
N LEU A 56 -4.40 -3.30 0.87
CA LEU A 56 -5.58 -2.43 0.85
C LEU A 56 -5.49 -1.38 -0.26
N PHE A 57 -4.32 -0.75 -0.41
CA PHE A 57 -4.08 0.20 -1.50
C PHE A 57 -4.21 -0.46 -2.89
N GLY A 58 -3.65 -1.66 -3.05
CA GLY A 58 -3.80 -2.46 -4.27
C GLY A 58 -5.26 -2.75 -4.60
N SER A 59 -6.05 -3.17 -3.61
CA SER A 59 -7.50 -3.39 -3.77
C SER A 59 -8.24 -2.12 -4.18
N ILE A 60 -7.96 -0.98 -3.55
CA ILE A 60 -8.57 0.31 -3.93
C ILE A 60 -8.18 0.70 -5.36
N THR A 61 -6.92 0.49 -5.74
CA THR A 61 -6.42 0.76 -7.09
C THR A 61 -7.13 -0.09 -8.14
N ILE A 62 -7.39 -1.37 -7.85
CA ILE A 62 -8.16 -2.26 -8.74
C ILE A 62 -9.60 -1.77 -8.90
N LEU A 63 -10.23 -1.36 -7.80
CA LEU A 63 -11.63 -0.94 -7.80
C LEU A 63 -11.83 0.48 -8.35
N PHE A 64 -10.81 1.33 -8.29
CA PHE A 64 -10.92 2.75 -8.62
C PHE A 64 -11.50 3.01 -10.02
N PRO A 65 -11.05 2.36 -11.11
CA PRO A 65 -11.63 2.58 -12.43
C PRO A 65 -13.11 2.21 -12.54
N ILE A 66 -13.58 1.24 -11.75
CA ILE A 66 -14.99 0.83 -11.70
C ILE A 66 -15.79 1.92 -10.99
N VAL A 67 -15.35 2.31 -9.79
CA VAL A 67 -16.02 3.33 -8.97
C VAL A 67 -16.03 4.69 -9.67
N PHE A 68 -14.94 5.06 -10.35
CA PHE A 68 -14.80 6.28 -11.14
C PHE A 68 -15.82 6.40 -12.26
N GLN A 69 -16.28 5.28 -12.83
CA GLN A 69 -17.32 5.29 -13.87
C GLN A 69 -18.75 5.32 -13.30
N MET A 70 -18.93 5.01 -12.01
CA MET A 70 -20.24 4.87 -11.37
C MET A 70 -20.65 6.09 -10.53
N ILE A 71 -19.68 6.91 -10.12
CA ILE A 71 -19.91 8.05 -9.20
C ILE A 71 -19.59 9.35 -9.93
N ASP A 72 -20.64 10.13 -10.21
CA ASP A 72 -20.50 11.49 -10.73
C ASP A 72 -19.77 12.37 -9.71
N GLY A 73 -18.79 13.15 -10.18
CA GLY A 73 -17.94 14.01 -9.35
C GLY A 73 -16.70 13.34 -8.77
N LEU A 74 -16.50 12.03 -8.97
CA LEU A 74 -15.23 11.39 -8.62
C LEU A 74 -14.15 11.75 -9.64
N GLU A 75 -13.21 12.59 -9.23
CA GLU A 75 -12.06 12.98 -10.03
C GLU A 75 -10.77 12.23 -9.63
N GLY A 76 -9.76 12.25 -10.51
CA GLY A 76 -8.47 11.58 -10.26
C GLY A 76 -7.72 12.08 -9.03
N TYR A 77 -7.92 13.33 -8.60
CA TYR A 77 -7.26 13.85 -7.39
C TYR A 77 -7.75 13.15 -6.11
N HIS A 78 -8.97 12.62 -6.07
CA HIS A 78 -9.46 11.83 -4.94
C HIS A 78 -8.63 10.57 -4.75
N PHE A 79 -8.23 9.92 -5.85
CA PHE A 79 -7.31 8.78 -5.79
C PHE A 79 -5.93 9.19 -5.29
N ALA A 80 -5.43 10.36 -5.71
CA ALA A 80 -4.16 10.89 -5.22
C ALA A 80 -4.18 11.16 -3.71
N ILE A 81 -5.29 11.69 -3.18
CA ILE A 81 -5.48 11.86 -1.73
C ILE A 81 -5.42 10.51 -1.02
N ILE A 82 -6.13 9.50 -1.52
CA ILE A 82 -6.11 8.14 -0.94
C ILE A 82 -4.69 7.55 -0.97
N ALA A 83 -3.95 7.74 -2.06
CA ALA A 83 -2.56 7.29 -2.16
C ALA A 83 -1.67 7.98 -1.12
N ALA A 84 -1.82 9.30 -0.93
CA ALA A 84 -1.10 10.05 0.10
C ALA A 84 -1.42 9.55 1.52
N VAL A 85 -2.69 9.25 1.80
CA VAL A 85 -3.12 8.66 3.08
C VAL A 85 -2.45 7.31 3.33
N HIS A 86 -2.35 6.44 2.33
CA HIS A 86 -1.66 5.15 2.47
C HIS A 86 -0.15 5.32 2.71
N LEU A 87 0.48 6.30 2.04
CA LEU A 87 1.87 6.64 2.29
C LEU A 87 2.10 7.10 3.74
N VAL A 88 1.25 8.02 4.23
CA VAL A 88 1.30 8.47 5.63
C VAL A 88 1.08 7.32 6.59
N ALA A 89 0.13 6.42 6.30
CA ALA A 89 -0.14 5.24 7.13
C ALA A 89 1.08 4.33 7.27
N VAL A 90 1.88 4.15 6.20
CA VAL A 90 3.13 3.39 6.27
C VAL A 90 4.13 4.06 7.23
N PHE A 91 4.32 5.38 7.13
CA PHE A 91 5.21 6.10 8.04
C PHE A 91 4.74 6.06 9.50
N VAL A 92 3.44 6.21 9.75
CA VAL A 92 2.85 6.08 11.09
C VAL A 92 3.12 4.68 11.64
N ILE A 93 2.90 3.63 10.85
CA ILE A 93 3.17 2.24 11.27
C ILE A 93 4.65 2.03 11.61
N MET A 94 5.56 2.62 10.83
CA MET A 94 7.01 2.58 11.13
C MET A 94 7.34 3.31 12.44
N GLY A 95 6.75 4.49 12.68
CA GLY A 95 6.93 5.23 13.93
C GLY A 95 6.39 4.48 15.15
N LEU A 96 5.21 3.87 15.04
CA LEU A 96 4.62 3.05 16.10
C LEU A 96 5.49 1.83 16.44
N ASP A 97 6.08 1.18 15.43
CA ASP A 97 7.03 0.08 15.66
C ASP A 97 8.22 0.55 16.51
N GLN A 98 8.78 1.74 16.25
CA GLN A 98 9.88 2.32 17.04
C GLN A 98 9.48 2.67 18.48
N MET A 99 8.22 3.06 18.69
CA MET A 99 7.65 3.30 20.02
C MET A 99 7.30 2.02 20.78
N HIS A 100 7.58 0.84 20.21
CA HIS A 100 7.23 -0.47 20.75
C HIS A 100 5.71 -0.72 20.84
N ILE A 101 4.91 -0.12 19.92
CA ILE A 101 3.44 -0.23 19.84
C ILE A 101 3.02 -0.99 18.57
#